data_AF-A0A563CIZ3-F1
#
_entry.id   AF-A0A563CIZ3-F1
#
_cell.length_a   1.000
_cell.length_b   1.000
_cell.length_c   1.000
_cell.angle_alpha   90.00
_cell.angle_beta   90.00
_cell.angle_gamma   90.00
#
_symmetry.space_group_name_H-M   'P 1'
#
loop_
_entity.id
_entity.type
_entity.pdbx_description
1 polymer ?
#
loop_
_entity_poly.entity_id
_entity_poly.type
_entity_poly.pdbx_seq_one_letter_code
_entity_poly.pdbx_strand_id
1 'polypeptide(L)'
;MASFIDSYPQLKPQLQQTTPIPSRALARLVLQLCLVLWLCMKLYKQIDKAERLEIGILLERGYSDAEIARVLGRDRSTIYRERKRNSVKAVYIPRKAQHKAYVRRKYAKYQAMCIVKDVKLREYIETKLLVDEWSPEQIAGRLALEANLAKVSAPTIYKYIRSPYGRQLEYELDLVKKNVERVRRSGSARSLL
;
A
#
# COMPACT_ATOMS: atom_id res chain seq x y z
N MET A 1 -32.34 81.06 44.28
CA MET A 1 -31.25 81.73 43.55
C MET A 1 -30.10 80.75 43.43
N ALA A 2 -30.03 80.06 42.29
CA ALA A 2 -29.03 79.04 42.00
C ALA A 2 -27.87 79.69 41.25
N SER A 3 -26.65 79.55 41.76
CA SER A 3 -25.43 79.86 41.01
C SER A 3 -24.26 79.12 41.62
N PHE A 4 -23.78 78.09 40.93
CA PHE A 4 -22.42 78.02 40.39
C PHE A 4 -22.18 76.57 39.94
N ILE A 5 -22.63 76.31 38.72
CA ILE A 5 -22.41 75.09 37.97
C ILE A 5 -21.11 75.27 37.16
N ASP A 6 -20.38 74.17 37.02
CA ASP A 6 -19.32 73.90 36.05
C ASP A 6 -17.94 74.53 36.22
N SER A 7 -17.02 73.72 36.75
CA SER A 7 -15.68 73.58 36.16
C SER A 7 -15.01 72.30 36.66
N TYR A 8 -15.26 71.16 36.01
CA TYR A 8 -14.25 70.13 35.68
C TYR A 8 -14.84 69.17 34.63
N PRO A 9 -14.32 69.15 33.39
CA PRO A 9 -14.79 68.21 32.37
C PRO A 9 -14.27 66.79 32.64
N GLN A 10 -15.23 65.91 32.93
CA GLN A 10 -15.37 64.51 32.54
C GLN A 10 -14.08 63.70 32.27
N LEU A 11 -13.86 62.70 33.14
CA LEU A 11 -13.11 61.48 32.85
C LEU A 11 -13.58 60.89 31.51
N LYS A 12 -12.67 60.80 30.53
CA LYS A 12 -12.94 60.04 29.31
C LYS A 12 -12.99 58.53 29.64
N PRO A 13 -14.00 57.79 29.14
CA PRO A 13 -14.11 56.37 29.40
C PRO A 13 -13.07 55.58 28.59
N GLN A 14 -12.53 54.56 29.26
CA GLN A 14 -12.06 53.27 28.75
C GLN A 14 -11.51 53.22 27.32
N LEU A 15 -10.19 52.99 27.22
CA LEU A 15 -9.54 52.37 26.07
C LEU A 15 -10.24 51.05 25.75
N GLN A 16 -11.22 51.08 24.85
CA GLN A 16 -11.66 49.90 24.12
C GLN A 16 -10.48 49.46 23.26
N GLN A 17 -9.84 48.37 23.68
CA GLN A 17 -8.90 47.64 22.85
C GLN A 17 -9.67 47.14 21.63
N THR A 18 -9.60 47.88 20.51
CA THR A 18 -10.12 47.41 19.24
C THR A 18 -9.17 46.32 18.76
N THR A 19 -9.52 45.06 18.98
CA THR A 19 -8.90 43.97 18.24
C THR A 19 -9.18 44.23 16.76
N PRO A 20 -8.16 44.36 15.90
CA PRO A 20 -8.40 44.63 14.49
C PRO A 20 -9.13 43.44 13.89
N ILE A 21 -10.37 43.66 13.46
CA ILE A 21 -11.15 42.67 12.70
C ILE A 21 -10.34 42.40 11.43
N PRO A 22 -9.88 41.15 11.19
CA PRO A 22 -9.00 40.87 10.09
C PRO A 22 -9.72 41.18 8.76
N SER A 23 -9.03 41.85 7.84
CA SER A 23 -9.56 42.10 6.50
C SER A 23 -10.00 40.78 5.85
N ARG A 24 -11.04 40.80 5.01
CA ARG A 24 -11.53 39.60 4.32
C ARG A 24 -10.43 38.84 3.57
N ALA A 25 -9.39 39.55 3.12
CA ALA A 25 -8.20 38.95 2.51
C ALA A 25 -7.36 38.15 3.52
N LEU A 26 -7.13 38.67 4.72
CA LEU A 26 -6.43 37.95 5.79
C LEU A 26 -7.24 36.74 6.27
N ALA A 27 -8.56 36.86 6.43
CA ALA A 27 -9.41 35.73 6.79
C ALA A 27 -9.38 34.61 5.73
N ARG A 28 -9.37 34.97 4.44
CA ARG A 28 -9.21 34.01 3.33
C ARG A 28 -7.84 33.36 3.32
N LEU A 29 -6.78 34.13 3.52
CA LEU A 29 -5.41 33.59 3.60
C LEU A 29 -5.25 32.64 4.79
N VAL A 30 -5.79 32.99 5.96
CA VAL A 30 -5.80 32.12 7.14
C VAL A 30 -6.60 30.85 6.88
N LEU A 31 -7.79 30.93 6.27
CA LEU A 31 -8.58 29.77 5.88
C LEU A 31 -7.85 28.90 4.85
N GLN A 32 -7.20 29.50 3.85
CA GLN A 32 -6.44 28.80 2.82
C GLN A 32 -5.22 28.11 3.44
N LEU A 33 -4.50 28.79 4.34
CA LEU A 33 -3.35 28.24 5.05
C LEU A 33 -3.77 27.11 5.98
N CYS A 34 -4.86 27.28 6.74
CA CYS A 34 -5.46 26.25 7.58
C CYS A 34 -5.95 25.06 6.75
N LEU A 35 -6.55 25.27 5.58
CA LEU A 35 -6.98 24.21 4.67
C LEU A 35 -5.77 23.45 4.12
N VAL A 36 -4.73 24.15 3.67
CA VAL A 36 -3.49 23.55 3.16
C VAL A 36 -2.74 22.79 4.27
N LEU A 37 -2.64 23.35 5.47
CA LEU A 37 -2.09 22.68 6.66
C LEU A 37 -2.92 21.45 7.03
N TRP A 38 -4.24 21.56 7.06
CA TRP A 38 -5.15 20.45 7.34
C TRP A 38 -5.07 19.35 6.27
N LEU A 39 -4.94 19.72 5.00
CA LEU A 39 -4.77 18.78 3.88
C LEU A 39 -3.40 18.09 3.95
N CYS A 40 -2.33 18.83 4.28
CA CYS A 40 -0.98 18.26 4.41
C CYS A 40 -0.86 17.32 5.63
N MET A 41 -1.65 17.55 6.68
CA MET A 41 -1.70 16.70 7.88
C MET A 41 -2.51 15.40 7.68
N LYS A 42 -3.25 15.24 6.57
CA LYS A 42 -4.03 14.02 6.27
C LYS A 42 -3.28 12.99 5.42
N LEU A 43 -1.95 13.02 5.40
CA LEU A 43 -1.15 11.96 4.81
C LEU A 43 -1.25 10.69 5.67
N TYR A 44 -1.74 9.61 5.07
CA TYR A 44 -1.87 8.32 5.75
C TYR A 44 -0.50 7.77 6.17
N LYS A 45 -0.15 7.96 7.46
CA LYS A 45 1.07 7.42 8.04
C LYS A 45 0.88 5.96 8.42
N GLN A 46 1.69 5.10 7.84
CA GLN A 46 1.73 3.67 8.16
C GLN A 46 2.32 3.46 9.56
N ILE A 47 1.96 2.37 10.22
CA ILE A 47 2.60 2.01 11.50
C ILE A 47 4.06 1.65 11.20
N ASP A 48 4.99 2.27 11.90
CA ASP A 48 6.42 2.05 11.73
C ASP A 48 6.93 0.85 12.57
N LYS A 49 8.24 0.62 12.58
CA LYS A 49 8.84 -0.49 13.33
C LYS A 49 8.84 -0.22 14.85
N ALA A 50 9.04 1.02 15.27
CA ALA A 50 9.10 1.41 16.67
C ALA A 50 7.71 1.34 17.32
N GLU A 51 6.70 1.89 16.64
CA GLU A 51 5.30 1.78 17.04
C GLU A 51 4.87 0.31 17.15
N ARG A 52 5.32 -0.58 16.24
CA ARG A 52 5.04 -2.02 16.38
C ARG A 52 5.67 -2.65 17.62
N LEU A 53 6.88 -2.23 18.00
CA LEU A 53 7.53 -2.70 19.23
C LEU A 53 6.74 -2.23 20.45
N GLU A 54 6.35 -0.97 20.48
CA GLU A 54 5.57 -0.37 21.56
C GLU A 54 4.18 -1.02 21.70
N ILE A 55 3.48 -1.26 20.58
CA ILE A 55 2.23 -2.05 20.57
C ILE A 55 2.47 -3.43 21.21
N GLY A 56 3.58 -4.09 20.89
CA GLY A 56 3.91 -5.41 21.47
C GLY A 56 4.06 -5.35 22.99
N ILE A 57 4.88 -4.41 23.47
CA ILE A 57 5.13 -4.21 24.91
C ILE A 57 3.83 -3.89 25.66
N LEU A 58 2.98 -3.01 25.10
CA LEU A 58 1.74 -2.62 25.74
C LEU A 58 0.70 -3.76 25.74
N LEU A 59 0.63 -4.56 24.68
CA LEU A 59 -0.22 -5.75 24.66
C LEU A 59 0.22 -6.79 25.67
N GLU A 60 1.53 -7.01 25.83
CA GLU A 60 2.10 -7.92 26.85
C GLU A 60 1.76 -7.45 28.27
N ARG A 61 1.68 -6.13 28.49
CA ARG A 61 1.26 -5.51 29.75
C ARG A 61 -0.27 -5.48 29.95
N GLY A 62 -1.06 -6.01 29.02
CA GLY A 62 -2.51 -6.12 29.15
C GLY A 62 -3.32 -4.88 28.75
N TYR A 63 -2.69 -3.88 28.11
CA TYR A 63 -3.41 -2.69 27.66
C TYR A 63 -4.36 -3.02 26.49
N SER A 64 -5.52 -2.37 26.50
CA SER A 64 -6.52 -2.47 25.43
C SER A 64 -6.10 -1.69 24.18
N ASP A 65 -6.69 -2.03 23.02
CA ASP A 65 -6.44 -1.33 21.76
C ASP A 65 -6.75 0.19 21.85
N ALA A 66 -7.70 0.57 22.70
CA ALA A 66 -8.08 1.97 22.92
C ALA A 66 -7.05 2.73 23.76
N GLU A 67 -6.43 2.09 24.74
CA GLU A 67 -5.34 2.68 25.52
C GLU A 67 -4.09 2.84 24.67
N ILE A 68 -3.70 1.79 23.94
CA ILE A 68 -2.55 1.81 23.05
C ILE A 68 -2.71 2.92 21.99
N ALA A 69 -3.90 3.08 21.44
CA ALA A 69 -4.22 4.14 20.49
C ALA A 69 -4.02 5.55 21.09
N ARG A 70 -4.44 5.76 22.34
CA ARG A 70 -4.23 7.02 23.06
C ARG A 70 -2.75 7.32 23.29
N VAL A 71 -1.96 6.31 23.71
CA VAL A 71 -0.52 6.47 23.94
C VAL A 71 0.21 6.82 22.64
N LEU A 72 -0.12 6.16 21.54
CA LEU A 72 0.55 6.34 20.24
C LEU A 72 0.01 7.51 19.40
N GLY A 73 -1.03 8.21 19.88
CA GLY A 73 -1.71 9.25 19.09
C GLY A 73 -2.33 8.71 17.79
N ARG A 74 -2.82 7.47 17.80
CA ARG A 74 -3.44 6.80 16.64
C ARG A 74 -4.93 6.57 16.85
N ASP A 75 -5.66 6.31 15.77
CA ASP A 75 -7.04 5.86 15.87
C ASP A 75 -7.12 4.42 16.41
N ARG A 76 -8.10 4.14 17.26
CA ARG A 76 -8.33 2.79 17.84
C ARG A 76 -8.49 1.73 16.76
N SER A 77 -9.14 2.05 15.64
CA SER A 77 -9.30 1.11 14.52
C SER A 77 -7.98 0.82 13.81
N THR A 78 -7.02 1.74 13.86
CA THR A 78 -5.67 1.53 13.29
C THR A 78 -4.93 0.45 14.07
N ILE A 79 -4.93 0.54 15.41
CA ILE A 79 -4.33 -0.45 16.29
C ILE A 79 -5.02 -1.81 16.16
N TYR A 80 -6.37 -1.82 16.21
CA TYR A 80 -7.13 -3.04 16.04
C TYR A 80 -6.86 -3.73 14.68
N ARG A 81 -6.82 -2.97 13.58
CA ARG A 81 -6.53 -3.51 12.24
C ARG A 81 -5.10 -4.06 12.14
N GLU A 82 -4.13 -3.37 12.71
CA GLU A 82 -2.75 -3.85 12.80
C GLU A 82 -2.70 -5.19 13.55
N ARG A 83 -3.21 -5.22 14.78
CA ARG A 83 -3.24 -6.41 15.62
C ARG A 83 -3.93 -7.57 14.93
N LYS A 84 -5.15 -7.35 14.40
CA LYS A 84 -5.94 -8.38 13.71
C LYS A 84 -5.22 -8.96 12.50
N ARG A 85 -4.57 -8.15 11.68
CA ARG A 85 -3.93 -8.61 10.44
C ARG A 85 -2.57 -9.27 10.68
N ASN A 86 -1.87 -8.89 11.75
CA ASN A 86 -0.47 -9.23 11.93
C ASN A 86 -0.18 -10.21 13.07
N SER A 87 -1.17 -10.53 13.91
CA SER A 87 -1.06 -11.59 14.92
C SER A 87 -0.93 -12.99 14.29
N VAL A 88 -0.34 -13.93 15.03
CA VAL A 88 -0.19 -15.35 14.65
C VAL A 88 -0.63 -16.19 15.83
N LYS A 89 -1.61 -17.09 15.64
CA LYS A 89 -2.19 -17.91 16.72
C LYS A 89 -2.61 -17.04 17.94
N ALA A 90 -3.31 -15.93 17.67
CA ALA A 90 -3.73 -14.91 18.65
C ALA A 90 -2.61 -14.14 19.37
N VAL A 91 -1.33 -14.43 19.11
CA VAL A 91 -0.20 -13.71 19.71
C VAL A 91 0.32 -12.64 18.75
N TYR A 92 0.53 -11.43 19.28
CA TYR A 92 1.13 -10.32 18.53
C TYR A 92 2.64 -10.28 18.77
N ILE A 93 3.43 -10.54 17.73
CA ILE A 93 4.91 -10.50 17.80
C ILE A 93 5.42 -9.41 16.86
N PRO A 94 6.03 -8.32 17.36
CA PRO A 94 6.41 -7.16 16.54
C PRO A 94 7.27 -7.51 15.32
N ARG A 95 8.26 -8.40 15.47
CA ARG A 95 9.12 -8.86 14.38
C ARG A 95 8.33 -9.54 13.27
N LYS A 96 7.38 -10.40 13.63
CA LYS A 96 6.51 -11.10 12.67
C LYS A 96 5.53 -10.13 12.02
N ALA A 97 4.98 -9.19 12.79
CA ALA A 97 4.09 -8.16 12.29
C ALA A 97 4.77 -7.28 11.23
N GLN A 98 5.99 -6.83 11.50
CA GLN A 98 6.82 -6.08 10.56
C GLN A 98 7.06 -6.88 9.27
N HIS A 99 7.47 -8.15 9.39
CA HIS A 99 7.72 -9.00 8.24
C HIS A 99 6.45 -9.23 7.40
N LYS A 100 5.31 -9.50 8.04
CA LYS A 100 4.01 -9.64 7.37
C LYS A 100 3.62 -8.36 6.61
N ALA A 101 3.77 -7.19 7.24
CA ALA A 101 3.47 -5.90 6.61
C ALA A 101 4.38 -5.64 5.40
N TYR A 102 5.68 -5.94 5.52
CA TYR A 102 6.65 -5.84 4.44
C TYR A 102 6.31 -6.75 3.26
N VAL A 103 6.10 -8.05 3.52
CA VAL A 103 5.73 -9.05 2.51
C VAL A 103 4.45 -8.66 1.78
N ARG A 104 3.41 -8.26 2.52
CA ARG A 104 2.14 -7.81 1.94
C ARG A 104 2.34 -6.61 1.01
N ARG A 105 3.13 -5.61 1.41
CA ARG A 105 3.43 -4.45 0.57
C ARG A 105 4.23 -4.85 -0.66
N LYS A 106 5.29 -5.65 -0.48
CA LYS A 106 6.18 -6.11 -1.57
C LYS A 106 5.41 -6.84 -2.66
N TYR A 107 4.42 -7.66 -2.26
CA TYR A 107 3.68 -8.52 -3.18
C TYR A 107 2.27 -8.04 -3.54
N ALA A 108 1.80 -6.91 -3.01
CA ALA A 108 0.48 -6.35 -3.32
C ALA A 108 0.24 -6.19 -4.83
N LYS A 109 1.28 -5.76 -5.56
CA LYS A 109 1.24 -5.59 -7.02
C LYS A 109 1.07 -6.90 -7.81
N TYR A 110 1.40 -8.04 -7.20
CA TYR A 110 1.30 -9.36 -7.83
C TYR A 110 0.04 -10.10 -7.38
N GLN A 111 -0.35 -9.97 -6.12
CA GLN A 111 -1.58 -10.56 -5.57
C GLN A 111 -2.86 -10.03 -6.24
N ALA A 112 -2.80 -8.83 -6.80
CA ALA A 112 -3.90 -8.24 -7.56
C ALA A 112 -3.99 -8.75 -9.01
N MET A 113 -2.98 -9.47 -9.52
CA MET A 113 -2.98 -9.95 -10.91
C MET A 113 -4.04 -11.03 -11.12
N CYS A 114 -4.78 -10.93 -12.23
CA CYS A 114 -5.84 -11.89 -12.58
C CYS A 114 -5.32 -13.34 -12.60
N ILE A 115 -4.14 -13.58 -13.16
CA ILE A 115 -3.48 -14.91 -13.23
C ILE A 115 -3.23 -15.51 -11.84
N VAL A 116 -2.92 -14.67 -10.83
CA VAL A 116 -2.65 -15.15 -9.46
C VAL A 116 -3.96 -15.44 -8.70
N LYS A 117 -5.09 -14.89 -9.16
CA LYS A 117 -6.40 -15.13 -8.53
C LYS A 117 -7.15 -16.27 -9.17
N ASP A 118 -7.09 -16.37 -10.50
CA ASP A 118 -7.81 -17.38 -11.27
C ASP A 118 -6.93 -18.61 -11.50
N VAL A 119 -7.32 -19.71 -10.85
CA VAL A 119 -6.60 -20.99 -10.91
C VAL A 119 -6.69 -21.59 -12.32
N LYS A 120 -7.86 -21.57 -12.95
CA LYS A 120 -8.05 -22.16 -14.29
C LYS A 120 -7.22 -21.42 -15.34
N LEU A 121 -7.19 -20.09 -15.25
CA LEU A 121 -6.38 -19.26 -16.13
C LEU A 121 -4.88 -19.53 -15.95
N ARG A 122 -4.43 -19.72 -14.70
CA ARG A 122 -3.05 -20.06 -14.42
C ARG A 122 -2.67 -21.41 -15.00
N GLU A 123 -3.45 -22.45 -14.72
CA GLU A 123 -3.20 -23.81 -15.19
C GLU A 123 -3.16 -23.87 -16.72
N TYR A 124 -4.08 -23.16 -17.38
CA TYR A 124 -4.07 -23.03 -18.83
C TYR A 124 -2.77 -22.40 -19.33
N ILE A 125 -2.37 -21.24 -18.78
CA ILE A 125 -1.14 -20.55 -19.17
C ILE A 125 0.10 -21.43 -18.94
N GLU A 126 0.19 -22.08 -17.79
CA GLU A 126 1.31 -22.98 -17.43
C GLU A 126 1.40 -24.17 -18.38
N THR A 127 0.26 -24.82 -18.66
CA THR A 127 0.20 -25.95 -19.60
C THR A 127 0.62 -25.53 -21.01
N LYS A 128 0.10 -24.40 -21.51
CA LYS A 128 0.45 -23.90 -22.86
C LYS A 128 1.93 -23.50 -22.96
N LEU A 129 2.52 -22.97 -21.90
CA LEU A 129 3.93 -22.59 -21.86
C LEU A 129 4.86 -23.81 -21.83
N LEU A 130 4.55 -24.83 -21.01
CA LEU A 130 5.44 -25.97 -20.76
C LEU A 130 5.26 -27.13 -21.73
N VAL A 131 4.02 -27.42 -22.13
CA VAL A 131 3.69 -28.60 -22.94
C VAL A 131 3.63 -28.25 -24.41
N ASP A 132 2.89 -27.19 -24.75
CA ASP A 132 2.66 -26.81 -26.15
C ASP A 132 3.72 -25.83 -26.68
N GLU A 133 4.66 -25.41 -25.82
CA GLU A 133 5.75 -24.45 -26.12
C GLU A 133 5.26 -23.11 -26.73
N TRP A 134 4.05 -22.67 -26.39
CA TRP A 134 3.53 -21.41 -26.91
C TRP A 134 4.23 -20.22 -26.29
N SER A 135 4.51 -19.20 -27.10
CA SER A 135 4.94 -17.89 -26.62
C SER A 135 3.82 -17.16 -25.85
N PRO A 136 4.16 -16.30 -24.87
CA PRO A 136 3.19 -15.45 -24.19
C PRO A 136 2.28 -14.63 -25.13
N GLU A 137 2.79 -14.23 -26.30
CA GLU A 137 2.06 -13.53 -27.36
C GLU A 137 1.00 -14.43 -28.00
N GLN A 138 1.35 -15.68 -28.32
CA GLN A 138 0.42 -16.67 -28.86
C GLN A 138 -0.69 -16.99 -27.86
N ILE A 139 -0.34 -17.17 -26.58
CA ILE A 139 -1.31 -17.43 -25.52
C ILE A 139 -2.27 -16.24 -25.37
N ALA A 140 -1.75 -15.01 -25.31
CA ALA A 140 -2.58 -13.81 -25.21
C ALA A 140 -3.55 -13.65 -26.40
N GLY A 141 -3.10 -13.96 -27.62
CA GLY A 141 -3.93 -13.92 -28.82
C GLY A 141 -5.02 -15.00 -28.85
N ARG A 142 -4.73 -16.20 -28.34
CA ARG A 142 -5.64 -17.36 -28.39
C ARG A 142 -6.61 -17.45 -27.20
N LEU A 143 -6.26 -16.85 -26.06
CA LEU A 143 -7.10 -16.84 -24.86
C LEU A 143 -8.53 -16.34 -25.11
N ALA A 144 -8.69 -15.32 -25.97
CA ALA A 144 -9.98 -14.76 -26.30
C ALA A 144 -10.84 -15.64 -27.24
N LEU A 145 -10.21 -16.55 -27.97
CA LEU A 145 -10.85 -17.34 -29.03
C LEU A 145 -11.15 -18.77 -28.58
N GLU A 146 -10.24 -19.38 -27.83
CA GLU A 146 -10.26 -20.83 -27.59
C GLU A 146 -10.68 -21.22 -26.17
N ALA A 147 -10.42 -20.36 -25.18
CA ALA A 147 -10.52 -20.76 -23.76
C ALA A 147 -11.72 -20.17 -23.02
N ASN A 148 -12.38 -19.12 -23.57
CA ASN A 148 -13.40 -18.32 -22.88
C ASN A 148 -12.99 -17.90 -21.44
N LEU A 149 -11.69 -17.69 -21.24
CA LEU A 149 -11.09 -17.27 -19.98
C LEU A 149 -10.90 -15.74 -19.96
N ALA A 150 -10.58 -15.20 -18.79
CA ALA A 150 -10.29 -13.77 -18.67
C ALA A 150 -9.16 -13.37 -19.64
N LYS A 151 -9.37 -12.29 -20.39
CA LYS A 151 -8.38 -11.78 -21.34
C LYS A 151 -7.13 -11.30 -20.59
N VAL A 152 -5.97 -11.75 -21.04
CA VAL A 152 -4.67 -11.40 -20.46
C VAL A 152 -3.71 -10.97 -21.56
N SER A 153 -3.04 -9.83 -21.36
CA SER A 153 -2.00 -9.37 -22.28
C SER A 153 -0.69 -10.13 -22.09
N ALA A 154 0.11 -10.30 -23.15
CA ALA A 154 1.43 -10.93 -23.07
C ALA A 154 2.35 -10.28 -22.02
N PRO A 155 2.43 -8.93 -21.88
CA PRO A 155 3.16 -8.30 -20.78
C PRO A 155 2.75 -8.77 -19.39
N THR A 156 1.45 -9.05 -19.18
CA THR A 156 0.95 -9.59 -17.92
C THR A 156 1.44 -11.01 -17.67
N ILE A 157 1.50 -11.84 -18.72
CA ILE A 157 2.04 -13.20 -18.65
C ILE A 157 3.55 -13.15 -18.33
N TYR A 158 4.33 -12.31 -19.00
CA TYR A 158 5.75 -12.11 -18.67
C TYR A 158 5.96 -11.61 -17.24
N LYS A 159 5.10 -10.70 -16.77
CA LYS A 159 5.14 -10.19 -15.41
C LYS A 159 4.80 -11.28 -14.40
N TYR A 160 3.91 -12.20 -14.75
CA TYR A 160 3.57 -13.38 -13.95
C TYR A 160 4.74 -14.36 -13.84
N ILE A 161 5.37 -14.72 -14.97
CA ILE A 161 6.54 -15.62 -15.01
C ILE A 161 7.65 -15.07 -14.09
N ARG A 162 7.95 -13.76 -14.19
CA ARG A 162 8.95 -13.09 -13.35
C ARG A 162 8.48 -12.73 -11.93
N SER A 163 7.25 -13.10 -11.58
CA SER A 163 6.72 -12.87 -10.23
C SER A 163 7.11 -14.01 -9.29
N PRO A 164 7.05 -13.81 -7.96
CA PRO A 164 7.26 -14.88 -6.99
C PRO A 164 6.37 -16.11 -7.23
N TYR A 165 5.21 -15.93 -7.85
CA TYR A 165 4.26 -17.00 -8.15
C TYR A 165 4.66 -17.83 -9.37
N GLY A 166 5.37 -17.23 -10.34
CA GLY A 166 5.83 -17.89 -11.57
C GLY A 166 7.28 -18.37 -11.53
N ARG A 167 7.98 -18.27 -10.38
CA ARG A 167 9.41 -18.62 -10.28
C ARG A 167 9.73 -20.07 -10.63
N GLN A 168 8.86 -20.99 -10.24
CA GLN A 168 9.01 -22.40 -10.58
C GLN A 168 8.91 -22.60 -12.10
N LEU A 169 7.88 -22.02 -12.69
CA LEU A 169 7.66 -22.02 -14.14
C LEU A 169 8.83 -21.39 -14.91
N GLU A 170 9.37 -20.26 -14.44
CA GLU A 170 10.56 -19.61 -15.01
C GLU A 170 11.75 -20.57 -15.06
N TYR A 171 12.00 -21.29 -13.96
CA TYR A 171 13.08 -22.28 -13.87
C TYR A 171 12.87 -23.45 -14.83
N GLU A 172 11.66 -23.99 -14.90
CA GLU A 172 11.32 -25.10 -15.81
C GLU A 172 11.50 -24.71 -17.28
N LEU A 173 11.03 -23.51 -17.67
CA LEU A 173 11.21 -22.98 -19.01
C LEU A 173 12.70 -22.82 -19.36
N ASP A 174 13.54 -22.39 -18.41
CA ASP A 174 14.99 -22.28 -18.62
C ASP A 174 15.66 -23.65 -18.78
N LEU A 175 15.20 -24.69 -18.06
CA LEU A 175 15.67 -26.06 -18.24
C LEU A 175 15.33 -26.61 -19.62
N VAL A 176 14.09 -26.39 -20.08
CA VAL A 176 13.64 -26.79 -21.43
C VAL A 176 14.51 -26.14 -22.50
N LYS A 177 14.73 -24.83 -22.43
CA LYS A 177 15.60 -24.09 -23.37
C LYS A 177 17.01 -24.65 -23.42
N LYS A 178 17.65 -24.86 -22.26
CA LYS A 178 18.99 -25.44 -22.18
C LYS A 178 19.06 -26.83 -22.79
N ASN A 179 18.02 -27.64 -22.62
CA ASN A 179 17.96 -28.98 -23.20
C ASN A 179 17.86 -28.91 -24.72
N VAL A 180 16.98 -28.06 -25.25
CA VAL A 180 16.83 -27.83 -26.69
C VAL A 180 18.14 -27.38 -27.32
N GLU A 181 18.87 -26.44 -26.70
CA GLU A 181 20.18 -26.01 -27.18
C GLU A 181 21.21 -27.14 -27.18
N ARG A 182 21.24 -27.97 -26.13
CA ARG A 182 22.14 -29.11 -26.05
C ARG A 182 21.89 -30.10 -27.18
N VAL A 183 20.62 -30.44 -27.44
CA VAL A 183 20.23 -31.35 -28.53
C VAL A 183 20.64 -30.77 -29.89
N ARG A 184 20.40 -29.47 -30.13
CA ARG A 184 20.80 -28.79 -31.37
C ARG A 184 22.31 -28.84 -31.61
N ARG A 185 23.12 -28.57 -30.58
CA ARG A 185 24.60 -28.65 -30.67
C ARG A 185 25.07 -30.08 -30.97
N SER A 186 24.44 -31.08 -30.36
CA SER A 186 24.76 -32.49 -30.53
C SER A 186 24.38 -33.01 -31.92
N GLY A 187 23.22 -32.58 -32.44
CA GLY A 187 22.75 -32.92 -33.79
C GLY A 187 23.59 -32.27 -34.88
N SER A 188 24.02 -31.03 -34.70
CA SER A 188 24.93 -30.33 -35.62
C SER A 188 26.33 -30.95 -35.67
N ALA A 189 26.79 -31.61 -34.60
CA ALA A 189 28.06 -32.32 -34.58
C ALA A 189 28.01 -33.67 -35.33
N ARG A 190 26.83 -34.28 -35.46
CA ARG A 190 26.61 -35.53 -36.22
C ARG A 190 26.45 -35.32 -37.73
N SER A 191 26.10 -34.12 -38.19
CA SER A 191 25.93 -33.81 -39.63
C SER A 191 27.21 -33.37 -40.33
N LEU A 192 28.33 -33.30 -39.60
CA LEU A 192 29.66 -32.89 -40.10
C LEU A 192 30.66 -34.05 -40.17
N LEU A 193 30.22 -35.27 -39.88
CA LEU A 193 30.95 -36.54 -40.03
C LEU A 193 30.30 -37.35 -41.15
#